data_AF-S5YTG5-F1
#
_entry.id   AF-S5YTG5-F1
#
_cell.length_a   1.000
_cell.length_b   1.000
_cell.length_c   1.000
_cell.angle_alpha   90.00
_cell.angle_beta   90.00
_cell.angle_gamma   90.00
#
_symmetry.space_group_name_H-M   'P 1'
#
loop_
_entity.id
_entity.type
_entity.pdbx_description
1 polymer ?
#
loop_
_entity_poly.entity_id
_entity_poly.type
_entity_poly.pdbx_seq_one_letter_code
_entity_poly.pdbx_strand_id
1 'polypeptide(L)'
;MTTRKSGNLPRSLTCSGCGGQSGAAIRKVTSPPRDSVTGSHFVFTACRFRPLRRHVRMRTDLTYSLKSTRFDENYRPAENTRTTTNFANLARGSRREENLRNTFKMIDNRFNALAHWDNPGNDRYSVELEIISAEISIGDNKSAEAFPLIEILKPTILDRKNGQRIEGIAGNNFSSYVRDYDFSILLPQHNDGRSSFSAPAHFGDLHGNLFRFFLKSPAYKETFKKLPVICLSVSSSKTYQRTENTHPVLGVEYRQDAFSATDLYFEKMGLQVRYFMPPNSVAPLAFYFTGDLLSDYSCLELIGTISTMETFQRIYRPEIYNANSIAGKTYQPSLKHQDYSLTQIAYDRDERSRLAIEQGQRARDTFIEPYREILEKWSSQYSA
;
A
#
# COMPACT_ATOMS: atom_id res chain seq x y z
N MET A 1 -34.14 56.99 26.96
CA MET A 1 -33.20 57.02 28.10
C MET A 1 -31.85 56.54 27.60
N THR A 2 -31.05 57.45 27.02
CA THR A 2 -29.92 58.18 27.65
C THR A 2 -28.66 57.29 27.76
N THR A 3 -27.72 57.32 26.79
CA THR A 3 -26.55 58.23 26.62
C THR A 3 -25.38 57.89 27.55
N ARG A 4 -24.06 57.93 27.23
CA ARG A 4 -23.27 58.63 26.19
C ARG A 4 -21.76 58.23 26.31
N LYS A 5 -21.05 58.14 25.15
CA LYS A 5 -19.77 58.84 24.73
C LYS A 5 -18.48 58.67 25.59
N SER A 6 -17.23 58.77 25.10
CA SER A 6 -16.58 59.37 23.89
C SER A 6 -15.07 58.99 23.87
N GLY A 7 -14.43 58.81 22.70
CA GLY A 7 -13.42 59.72 22.09
C GLY A 7 -11.98 59.18 22.24
N ASN A 8 -10.96 59.29 21.37
CA ASN A 8 -10.64 60.13 20.20
C ASN A 8 -9.52 59.47 19.33
N LEU A 9 -9.47 59.86 18.03
CA LEU A 9 -8.40 59.76 17.01
C LEU A 9 -7.37 60.93 17.17
N PRO A 10 -6.41 61.24 16.24
CA PRO A 10 -5.64 60.49 15.21
C PRO A 10 -4.12 60.82 15.17
N ARG A 11 -3.30 60.19 14.29
CA ARG A 11 -2.49 60.88 13.24
C ARG A 11 -1.56 59.95 12.41
N SER A 12 -1.38 60.40 11.18
CA SER A 12 -0.70 59.91 9.97
C SER A 12 0.82 60.08 9.94
N LEU A 13 1.50 59.34 9.04
CA LEU A 13 2.62 59.84 8.22
C LEU A 13 2.86 58.95 6.97
N THR A 14 3.22 59.63 5.88
CA THR A 14 3.28 59.23 4.46
C THR A 14 4.74 59.10 3.94
N CYS A 15 4.87 58.58 2.69
CA CYS A 15 5.89 58.79 1.63
C CYS A 15 6.56 57.48 1.14
N SER A 16 6.32 56.95 -0.08
CA SER A 16 6.78 57.36 -1.44
C SER A 16 8.31 57.26 -1.63
N GLY A 17 8.93 56.67 -2.66
CA GLY A 17 8.53 56.08 -3.94
C GLY A 17 9.78 55.78 -4.81
N CYS A 18 9.56 55.22 -6.02
CA CYS A 18 10.47 55.08 -7.20
C CYS A 18 11.75 54.20 -7.04
N GLY A 19 12.23 53.41 -8.00
CA GLY A 19 12.02 53.28 -9.45
C GLY A 19 13.39 53.09 -10.13
N GLY A 20 13.54 52.20 -11.12
CA GLY A 20 14.75 52.15 -11.97
C GLY A 20 15.09 50.82 -12.64
N GLN A 21 14.87 50.75 -13.96
CA GLN A 21 15.27 49.70 -14.90
C GLN A 21 16.70 49.88 -15.46
N SER A 22 17.13 48.90 -16.28
CA SER A 22 18.21 48.86 -17.31
C SER A 22 19.38 47.93 -16.95
N GLY A 23 19.97 47.09 -17.82
CA GLY A 23 19.82 46.85 -19.26
C GLY A 23 21.20 46.70 -19.93
N ALA A 24 21.50 45.51 -20.49
CA ALA A 24 22.50 45.21 -21.56
C ALA A 24 24.01 45.46 -21.22
N ALA A 25 25.06 44.93 -21.87
CA ALA A 25 25.32 44.02 -22.98
C ALA A 25 26.79 43.52 -22.93
N ILE A 26 27.02 42.29 -23.41
CA ILE A 26 28.07 41.78 -24.34
C ILE A 26 29.44 42.52 -24.45
N ARG A 27 30.55 41.76 -24.34
CA ARG A 27 31.68 41.77 -25.32
C ARG A 27 32.66 40.58 -25.15
N LYS A 28 32.88 39.85 -26.26
CA LYS A 28 34.11 39.08 -26.61
C LYS A 28 35.29 40.07 -26.71
N VAL A 29 36.58 39.74 -26.65
CA VAL A 29 37.50 38.99 -27.56
C VAL A 29 38.88 39.02 -26.81
N THR A 30 39.83 38.08 -26.84
CA THR A 30 40.95 37.88 -27.81
C THR A 30 42.06 37.07 -27.11
N SER A 31 42.72 36.19 -27.87
CA SER A 31 44.09 35.65 -27.69
C SER A 31 44.95 36.13 -28.88
N PRO A 32 46.29 35.87 -29.05
CA PRO A 32 47.40 35.33 -28.21
C PRO A 32 48.63 36.32 -28.22
N PRO A 33 49.94 35.96 -28.02
CA PRO A 33 50.78 35.10 -28.89
C PRO A 33 51.89 34.24 -28.18
N ARG A 34 52.74 33.64 -29.03
CA ARG A 34 53.78 32.59 -28.84
C ARG A 34 55.07 33.10 -28.14
N ASP A 35 55.86 32.18 -27.59
CA ASP A 35 57.29 32.01 -27.94
C ASP A 35 57.94 30.76 -27.32
N SER A 36 58.93 30.24 -28.03
CA SER A 36 59.74 29.04 -27.81
C SER A 36 61.06 29.34 -27.08
N VAL A 37 61.65 28.35 -26.39
CA VAL A 37 63.07 27.88 -26.49
C VAL A 37 63.57 27.19 -25.19
N THR A 38 64.00 25.93 -25.39
CA THR A 38 65.01 25.06 -24.72
C THR A 38 65.45 25.25 -23.26
N GLY A 39 65.61 24.13 -22.55
CA GLY A 39 66.75 23.95 -21.63
C GLY A 39 66.52 23.10 -20.38
N SER A 40 67.15 21.93 -20.37
CA SER A 40 67.81 21.31 -19.20
C SER A 40 67.02 20.44 -18.21
N HIS A 41 67.63 19.29 -17.95
CA HIS A 41 67.22 18.19 -17.09
C HIS A 41 66.87 18.62 -15.67
N PHE A 42 65.69 18.19 -15.20
CA PHE A 42 65.42 18.01 -13.77
C PHE A 42 64.91 16.60 -13.50
N VAL A 43 65.49 16.03 -12.46
CA VAL A 43 65.34 14.67 -11.96
C VAL A 43 63.87 14.31 -11.75
N PHE A 44 63.41 13.22 -12.39
CA PHE A 44 62.13 12.58 -12.11
C PHE A 44 62.16 11.96 -10.71
N THR A 45 61.73 12.70 -9.69
CA THR A 45 61.28 12.07 -8.45
C THR A 45 59.93 11.44 -8.73
N ALA A 46 59.89 10.11 -8.76
CA ALA A 46 58.69 9.32 -8.94
C ALA A 46 57.67 9.64 -7.82
N CYS A 47 56.80 10.62 -8.06
CA CYS A 47 55.59 10.79 -7.28
C CYS A 47 54.69 9.62 -7.66
N ARG A 48 54.70 8.56 -6.84
CA ARG A 48 53.74 7.47 -6.95
C ARG A 48 52.34 8.08 -6.88
N PHE A 49 51.72 8.27 -8.04
CA PHE A 49 50.28 8.37 -8.18
C PHE A 49 49.72 7.04 -7.69
N ARG A 50 49.46 6.93 -6.38
CA ARG A 50 48.42 6.01 -5.92
C ARG A 50 47.16 6.53 -6.58
N PRO A 51 46.49 5.76 -7.47
CA PRO A 51 45.15 6.13 -7.80
C PRO A 51 44.41 6.14 -6.46
N LEU A 52 43.91 7.31 -6.07
CA LEU A 52 42.76 7.35 -5.17
C LEU A 52 41.70 6.55 -5.91
N ARG A 53 41.67 5.23 -5.66
CA ARG A 53 40.45 4.46 -5.74
C ARG A 53 39.53 5.17 -4.75
N ARG A 54 38.82 6.19 -5.24
CA ARG A 54 37.49 6.50 -4.74
C ARG A 54 36.79 5.16 -4.82
N HIS A 55 36.76 4.47 -3.68
CA HIS A 55 35.67 3.56 -3.41
C HIS A 55 34.47 4.49 -3.47
N VAL A 56 33.85 4.59 -4.65
CA VAL A 56 32.47 5.00 -4.72
C VAL A 56 31.79 3.96 -3.88
N ARG A 57 31.54 4.29 -2.62
CA ARG A 57 30.60 3.58 -1.79
C ARG A 57 29.31 3.70 -2.59
N MET A 58 28.97 2.69 -3.39
CA MET A 58 27.63 2.60 -3.94
C MET A 58 26.74 2.54 -2.71
N ARG A 59 26.13 3.68 -2.38
CA ARG A 59 25.11 3.75 -1.35
C ARG A 59 23.95 2.94 -1.89
N THR A 60 23.80 1.73 -1.37
CA THR A 60 22.65 0.85 -1.54
C THR A 60 21.49 1.32 -0.64
N ASP A 61 21.28 2.63 -0.59
CA ASP A 61 20.32 3.23 0.31
C ASP A 61 18.96 3.11 -0.36
N LEU A 62 18.15 2.16 0.12
CA LEU A 62 16.75 2.07 -0.23
C LEU A 62 15.99 3.17 0.51
N THR A 63 15.23 3.97 -0.22
CA THR A 63 14.40 5.02 0.38
C THR A 63 12.96 4.88 -0.10
N TYR A 64 12.01 5.08 0.82
CA TYR A 64 10.59 5.08 0.52
C TYR A 64 10.04 6.50 0.38
N SER A 65 9.14 6.69 -0.58
CA SER A 65 8.23 7.82 -0.67
C SER A 65 6.79 7.31 -0.72
N LEU A 66 5.86 8.11 -0.18
CA LEU A 66 4.44 7.79 -0.18
C LEU A 66 3.65 8.81 -1.00
N LYS A 67 2.73 8.34 -1.82
CA LYS A 67 1.74 9.14 -2.53
C LYS A 67 0.35 8.76 -2.03
N SER A 68 -0.50 9.74 -1.77
CA SER A 68 -1.92 9.53 -1.46
C SER A 68 -2.78 9.94 -2.65
N THR A 69 -3.73 9.08 -3.01
CA THR A 69 -4.75 9.36 -4.02
C THR A 69 -6.13 9.09 -3.42
N ARG A 70 -7.05 10.04 -3.55
CA ARG A 70 -8.43 9.84 -3.09
C ARG A 70 -9.09 8.72 -3.89
N PHE A 71 -9.72 7.78 -3.19
CA PHE A 71 -10.48 6.70 -3.80
C PHE A 71 -11.97 6.91 -3.52
N ASP A 72 -12.59 7.71 -4.38
CA ASP A 72 -14.01 8.05 -4.35
C ASP A 72 -14.70 7.69 -5.68
N GLU A 73 -15.97 8.06 -5.82
CA GLU A 73 -16.76 7.81 -7.03
C GLU A 73 -16.22 8.48 -8.31
N ASN A 74 -15.28 9.41 -8.20
CA ASN A 74 -14.63 10.09 -9.32
C ASN A 74 -13.27 9.48 -9.66
N TYR A 75 -12.77 8.54 -8.85
CA TYR A 75 -11.49 7.90 -9.08
C TYR A 75 -11.44 7.25 -10.47
N ARG A 76 -10.35 7.52 -11.17
CA ARG A 76 -10.00 6.92 -12.45
C ARG A 76 -8.55 6.45 -12.38
N PRO A 77 -8.27 5.19 -12.75
CA PRO A 77 -6.89 4.75 -12.94
C PRO A 77 -6.22 5.62 -14.02
N ALA A 78 -4.96 6.00 -13.84
CA ALA A 78 -4.27 6.83 -14.83
C ALA A 78 -4.06 6.04 -16.14
N GLU A 79 -4.36 6.69 -17.29
CA GLU A 79 -4.37 6.05 -18.61
C GLU A 79 -2.99 5.51 -19.04
N ASN A 80 -1.91 6.12 -18.54
CA ASN A 80 -0.53 5.77 -18.89
C ASN A 80 0.16 4.86 -17.86
N THR A 81 -0.48 4.62 -16.72
CA THR A 81 -0.07 3.59 -15.79
C THR A 81 -0.80 2.31 -16.19
N ARG A 82 -0.16 1.46 -17.00
CA ARG A 82 -0.54 0.03 -17.22
C ARG A 82 -0.53 -0.80 -15.92
N THR A 83 -0.66 -0.15 -14.78
CA THR A 83 -0.41 -0.61 -13.44
C THR A 83 -1.64 -0.28 -12.64
N THR A 84 -2.48 -1.28 -12.44
CA THR A 84 -3.72 -1.11 -11.73
C THR A 84 -3.83 -2.18 -10.68
N THR A 85 -3.73 -1.72 -9.44
CA THR A 85 -4.01 -2.39 -8.18
C THR A 85 -5.28 -3.25 -8.19
N ASN A 86 -5.40 -4.10 -7.18
CA ASN A 86 -6.57 -4.95 -6.91
C ASN A 86 -7.94 -4.28 -7.09
N PHE A 87 -8.08 -2.99 -6.77
CA PHE A 87 -9.36 -2.26 -6.80
C PHE A 87 -9.58 -1.44 -8.08
N ALA A 88 -8.56 -1.23 -8.91
CA ALA A 88 -8.68 -0.40 -10.10
C ALA A 88 -9.52 -1.06 -11.21
N ASN A 89 -9.74 -2.38 -11.17
CA ASN A 89 -10.72 -3.06 -12.04
C ASN A 89 -12.16 -2.58 -11.78
N LEU A 90 -12.54 -2.29 -10.54
CA LEU A 90 -13.85 -1.72 -10.20
C LEU A 90 -14.02 -0.30 -10.76
N ALA A 91 -12.90 0.38 -10.99
CA ALA A 91 -12.81 1.75 -11.48
C ALA A 91 -12.56 1.83 -13.00
N ARG A 92 -12.98 0.82 -13.77
CA ARG A 92 -12.87 0.79 -15.24
C ARG A 92 -14.24 0.61 -15.91
N GLY A 93 -14.28 0.87 -17.21
CA GLY A 93 -15.44 0.64 -18.07
C GLY A 93 -16.57 1.67 -17.89
N SER A 94 -17.66 1.47 -18.63
CA SER A 94 -18.82 2.39 -18.64
C SER A 94 -19.57 2.44 -17.32
N ARG A 95 -19.52 1.37 -16.51
CA ARG A 95 -20.18 1.28 -15.19
C ARG A 95 -19.28 1.66 -14.01
N ARG A 96 -18.09 2.21 -14.27
CA ARG A 96 -17.12 2.64 -13.25
C ARG A 96 -17.74 3.40 -12.07
N GLU A 97 -18.48 4.48 -12.36
CA GLU A 97 -19.02 5.35 -11.31
C GLU A 97 -20.05 4.64 -10.44
N GLU A 98 -20.93 3.86 -11.08
CA GLU A 98 -21.95 3.06 -10.43
C GLU A 98 -21.32 1.97 -9.55
N ASN A 99 -20.31 1.27 -10.06
CA ASN A 99 -19.55 0.27 -9.32
C ASN A 99 -18.93 0.86 -8.05
N LEU A 100 -18.27 2.02 -8.18
CA LEU A 100 -17.62 2.69 -7.06
C LEU A 100 -18.65 3.19 -6.04
N ARG A 101 -19.73 3.86 -6.47
CA ARG A 101 -20.82 4.30 -5.59
C ARG A 101 -21.44 3.15 -4.82
N ASN A 102 -21.76 2.05 -5.51
CA ASN A 102 -22.33 0.86 -4.88
C ASN A 102 -21.34 0.22 -3.90
N THR A 103 -20.05 0.19 -4.23
CA THR A 103 -19.00 -0.30 -3.33
C THR A 103 -18.93 0.52 -2.06
N PHE A 104 -18.81 1.85 -2.15
CA PHE A 104 -18.71 2.70 -0.95
C PHE A 104 -20.01 2.68 -0.12
N LYS A 105 -21.17 2.61 -0.78
CA LYS A 105 -22.45 2.42 -0.07
C LYS A 105 -22.50 1.10 0.69
N MET A 106 -21.99 0.00 0.12
CA MET A 106 -21.87 -1.28 0.82
C MET A 106 -20.94 -1.18 2.04
N ILE A 107 -19.81 -0.46 1.91
CA ILE A 107 -18.89 -0.22 3.03
C ILE A 107 -19.59 0.57 4.14
N ASP A 108 -20.24 1.69 3.81
CA ASP A 108 -20.97 2.52 4.78
C ASP A 108 -22.06 1.70 5.50
N ASN A 109 -22.88 0.96 4.75
CA ASN A 109 -23.91 0.10 5.32
C ASN A 109 -23.32 -0.95 6.27
N ARG A 110 -22.21 -1.58 5.86
CA ARG A 110 -21.56 -2.61 6.68
C ARG A 110 -20.92 -2.01 7.93
N PHE A 111 -20.32 -0.83 7.82
CA PHE A 111 -19.75 -0.10 8.95
C PHE A 111 -20.84 0.20 9.98
N ASN A 112 -21.95 0.79 9.55
CA ASN A 112 -23.05 1.15 10.45
C ASN A 112 -23.72 -0.08 11.09
N ALA A 113 -23.85 -1.19 10.36
CA ALA A 113 -24.38 -2.43 10.90
C ALA A 113 -23.53 -3.02 12.03
N LEU A 114 -22.20 -2.81 11.99
CA LEU A 114 -21.30 -3.22 13.07
C LEU A 114 -21.27 -2.18 14.20
N ALA A 115 -21.21 -0.89 13.85
CA ALA A 115 -21.26 0.26 14.77
C ALA A 115 -22.71 0.68 15.06
N HIS A 116 -23.49 -0.26 15.61
CA HIS A 116 -24.94 -0.11 15.83
C HIS A 116 -25.29 0.70 17.09
N TRP A 117 -24.34 0.88 18.00
CA TRP A 117 -24.56 1.65 19.23
C TRP A 117 -24.74 3.14 18.92
N ASP A 118 -25.75 3.76 19.54
CA ASP A 118 -26.13 5.16 19.30
C ASP A 118 -26.31 5.51 17.80
N ASN A 119 -26.77 4.53 17.02
CA ASN A 119 -26.93 4.61 15.57
C ASN A 119 -28.27 3.99 15.10
N PRO A 120 -29.42 4.50 15.58
CA PRO A 120 -30.72 3.89 15.32
C PRO A 120 -31.12 3.88 13.83
N GLY A 121 -30.61 4.82 13.04
CA GLY A 121 -30.86 4.93 11.60
C GLY A 121 -29.91 4.10 10.72
N ASN A 122 -28.85 3.51 11.28
CA ASN A 122 -27.76 2.87 10.54
C ASN A 122 -27.10 3.78 9.49
N ASP A 123 -27.06 5.09 9.73
CA ASP A 123 -26.61 6.12 8.79
C ASP A 123 -25.66 7.15 9.42
N ARG A 124 -25.20 6.91 10.65
CA ARG A 124 -24.31 7.81 11.39
C ARG A 124 -22.92 7.94 10.76
N TYR A 125 -22.37 6.83 10.26
CA TYR A 125 -20.98 6.78 9.82
C TYR A 125 -20.85 6.70 8.30
N SER A 126 -19.79 7.30 7.78
CA SER A 126 -19.29 7.02 6.43
C SER A 126 -17.81 6.70 6.46
N VAL A 127 -17.33 5.96 5.46
CA VAL A 127 -15.91 5.61 5.32
C VAL A 127 -15.36 6.20 4.03
N GLU A 128 -14.41 7.13 4.17
CA GLU A 128 -13.60 7.60 3.03
C GLU A 128 -12.37 6.73 2.89
N LEU A 129 -11.96 6.45 1.65
CA LEU A 129 -10.79 5.64 1.35
C LEU A 129 -9.75 6.46 0.57
N GLU A 130 -8.50 6.29 0.97
CA GLU A 130 -7.33 6.79 0.24
C GLU A 130 -6.49 5.59 -0.22
N ILE A 131 -5.97 5.66 -1.43
CA ILE A 131 -4.94 4.77 -1.95
C ILE A 131 -3.60 5.36 -1.55
N ILE A 132 -2.84 4.61 -0.76
CA ILE A 132 -1.47 4.94 -0.44
C ILE A 132 -0.56 4.05 -1.29
N SER A 133 0.22 4.69 -2.18
CA SER A 133 1.22 4.03 -3.01
C SER A 133 2.61 4.30 -2.42
N ALA A 134 3.26 3.23 -1.97
CA ALA A 134 4.63 3.25 -1.49
C ALA A 134 5.60 2.95 -2.63
N GLU A 135 6.41 3.93 -2.97
CA GLU A 135 7.43 3.84 -4.02
C GLU A 135 8.81 3.68 -3.38
N ILE A 136 9.66 2.87 -3.99
CA ILE A 136 11.03 2.62 -3.55
C ILE A 136 12.02 3.14 -4.58
N SER A 137 13.04 3.83 -4.09
CA SER A 137 14.19 4.29 -4.88
C SER A 137 15.47 3.62 -4.40
N ILE A 138 16.34 3.25 -5.34
CA ILE A 138 17.63 2.61 -5.07
C ILE A 138 18.76 3.61 -5.34
N GLY A 139 19.43 4.06 -4.27
CA GLY A 139 20.53 5.01 -4.34
C GLY A 139 20.11 6.46 -4.61
N ASP A 140 21.10 7.35 -4.71
CA ASP A 140 20.89 8.82 -4.84
C ASP A 140 20.60 9.28 -6.28
N ASN A 141 20.40 8.36 -7.23
CA ASN A 141 20.24 8.73 -8.62
C ASN A 141 18.84 9.30 -8.88
N LYS A 142 18.70 10.63 -8.71
CA LYS A 142 17.48 11.42 -8.98
C LYS A 142 16.91 11.25 -10.40
N SER A 143 17.63 10.57 -11.31
CA SER A 143 17.17 10.24 -12.67
C SER A 143 16.52 8.86 -12.80
N ALA A 144 16.66 7.97 -11.81
CA ALA A 144 15.96 6.69 -11.81
C ALA A 144 14.52 6.91 -11.31
N GLU A 145 13.54 6.48 -12.11
CA GLU A 145 12.13 6.53 -11.73
C GLU A 145 11.90 5.64 -10.50
N ALA A 146 11.21 6.16 -9.49
CA ALA A 146 10.88 5.39 -8.29
C ALA A 146 9.95 4.22 -8.65
N PHE A 147 10.21 3.05 -8.09
CA PHE A 147 9.44 1.85 -8.40
C PHE A 147 8.22 1.72 -7.46
N PRO A 148 6.98 1.61 -7.96
CA PRO A 148 5.83 1.35 -7.10
C PRO A 148 5.95 -0.06 -6.50
N LEU A 149 6.02 -0.15 -5.17
CA LEU A 149 6.23 -1.42 -4.49
C LEU A 149 4.95 -1.98 -3.88
N ILE A 150 4.28 -1.17 -3.04
CA ILE A 150 3.10 -1.56 -2.27
C ILE A 150 2.00 -0.54 -2.48
N GLU A 151 0.77 -1.01 -2.63
CA GLU A 151 -0.42 -0.16 -2.62
C GLU A 151 -1.44 -0.69 -1.61
N ILE A 152 -1.90 0.17 -0.73
CA ILE A 152 -2.84 -0.14 0.35
C ILE A 152 -3.93 0.91 0.42
N LEU A 153 -5.11 0.52 0.91
CA LEU A 153 -6.16 1.45 1.25
C LEU A 153 -6.02 1.88 2.72
N LYS A 154 -6.20 3.18 2.96
CA LYS A 154 -6.32 3.80 4.29
C LYS A 154 -7.75 4.33 4.45
N PRO A 155 -8.55 3.77 5.37
CA PRO A 155 -9.86 4.31 5.69
C PRO A 155 -9.77 5.51 6.65
N THR A 156 -10.68 6.47 6.46
CA THR A 156 -11.01 7.51 7.43
C THR A 156 -12.50 7.43 7.72
N ILE A 157 -12.85 7.27 8.99
CA ILE A 157 -14.24 7.17 9.45
C ILE A 157 -14.76 8.58 9.71
N LEU A 158 -15.90 8.91 9.11
CA LEU A 158 -16.63 10.15 9.33
C LEU A 158 -17.80 9.88 10.28
N ASP A 159 -17.75 10.42 11.49
CA ASP A 159 -18.89 10.42 12.41
C ASP A 159 -19.75 11.66 12.12
N ARG A 160 -20.85 11.46 11.38
CA ARG A 160 -21.73 12.55 10.95
C ARG A 160 -22.49 13.19 12.11
N LYS A 161 -22.74 12.44 13.18
CA LYS A 161 -23.46 12.93 14.37
C LYS A 161 -22.62 13.94 15.15
N ASN A 162 -21.33 13.66 15.30
CA ASN A 162 -20.40 14.50 16.08
C ASN A 162 -19.50 15.40 15.22
N GLY A 163 -19.56 15.28 13.89
CA GLY A 163 -18.69 16.02 12.97
C GLY A 163 -17.22 15.66 13.07
N GLN A 164 -16.89 14.41 13.48
CA GLN A 164 -15.52 13.98 13.72
C GLN A 164 -14.96 13.15 12.57
N ARG A 165 -13.65 13.28 12.35
CA ARG A 165 -12.88 12.42 11.45
C ARG A 165 -11.95 11.56 12.30
N ILE A 166 -12.08 10.25 12.16
CA ILE A 166 -11.33 9.25 12.94
C ILE A 166 -10.46 8.48 11.96
N GLU A 167 -9.15 8.40 12.25
CA GLU A 167 -8.24 7.62 11.43
C GLU A 167 -8.53 6.12 11.60
N GLY A 168 -8.64 5.40 10.48
CA GLY A 168 -8.73 3.95 10.46
C GLY A 168 -7.38 3.29 10.21
N ILE A 169 -7.38 1.96 10.16
CA ILE A 169 -6.15 1.16 10.01
C ILE A 169 -5.75 1.05 8.53
N ALA A 170 -4.52 1.42 8.21
CA ALA A 170 -3.95 1.20 6.89
C ALA A 170 -3.64 -0.29 6.63
N GLY A 171 -3.60 -0.71 5.37
CA GLY A 171 -3.27 -2.10 5.00
C GLY A 171 -4.42 -2.85 4.33
N ASN A 172 -5.59 -2.22 4.22
CA ASN A 172 -6.73 -2.78 3.51
C ASN A 172 -6.37 -2.97 2.02
N ASN A 173 -6.87 -4.05 1.41
CA ASN A 173 -6.74 -4.36 -0.02
C ASN A 173 -5.29 -4.38 -0.51
N PHE A 174 -4.39 -4.89 0.34
CA PHE A 174 -2.95 -4.95 0.10
C PHE A 174 -2.58 -5.53 -1.28
N SER A 175 -1.90 -4.71 -2.07
CA SER A 175 -1.33 -5.04 -3.38
C SER A 175 0.18 -4.84 -3.33
N SER A 176 0.94 -5.73 -3.97
CA SER A 176 2.39 -5.60 -4.08
C SER A 176 2.90 -6.15 -5.40
N TYR A 177 3.82 -5.41 -6.00
CA TYR A 177 4.45 -5.76 -7.28
C TYR A 177 5.38 -6.95 -7.14
N VAL A 178 6.16 -6.99 -6.07
CA VAL A 178 7.07 -8.10 -5.78
C VAL A 178 6.27 -9.35 -5.39
N ARG A 179 5.14 -9.19 -4.68
CA ARG A 179 4.23 -10.30 -4.42
C ARG A 179 3.64 -10.87 -5.71
N ASP A 180 3.19 -10.00 -6.62
CA ASP A 180 2.60 -10.45 -7.87
C ASP A 180 3.66 -11.10 -8.78
N TYR A 181 4.91 -10.65 -8.75
CA TYR A 181 6.05 -11.36 -9.35
C TYR A 181 6.24 -12.75 -8.74
N ASP A 182 6.33 -12.84 -7.41
CA ASP A 182 6.56 -14.09 -6.71
C ASP A 182 5.46 -15.12 -7.04
N PHE A 183 4.19 -14.74 -6.90
CA PHE A 183 3.07 -15.67 -7.07
C PHE A 183 2.65 -15.90 -8.53
N SER A 184 2.82 -14.93 -9.43
CA SER A 184 2.31 -15.02 -10.80
C SER A 184 3.40 -15.37 -11.82
N ILE A 185 4.67 -15.18 -11.49
CA ILE A 185 5.81 -15.46 -12.39
C ILE A 185 6.71 -16.54 -11.80
N LEU A 186 7.33 -16.27 -10.64
CA LEU A 186 8.37 -17.14 -10.07
C LEU A 186 7.83 -18.51 -9.64
N LEU A 187 6.72 -18.53 -8.90
CA LEU A 187 6.14 -19.77 -8.37
C LEU A 187 5.61 -20.69 -9.48
N PRO A 188 4.86 -20.21 -10.50
CA PRO A 188 4.48 -21.04 -11.64
C PRO A 188 5.68 -21.57 -12.42
N GLN A 189 6.68 -20.73 -12.72
CA GLN A 189 7.89 -21.15 -13.43
C GLN A 189 8.68 -22.22 -12.68
N HIS A 190 8.78 -22.10 -11.35
CA HIS A 190 9.45 -23.11 -10.53
C HIS A 190 8.75 -24.47 -10.59
N ASN A 191 7.42 -24.49 -10.66
CA ASN A 191 6.63 -25.72 -10.68
C ASN A 191 6.37 -26.27 -12.08
N ASP A 192 6.76 -25.56 -13.14
CA ASP A 192 6.59 -26.03 -14.52
C ASP A 192 7.33 -27.35 -14.74
N GLY A 193 6.63 -28.34 -15.32
CA GLY A 193 7.14 -29.69 -15.53
C GLY A 193 7.40 -30.54 -14.27
N ARG A 194 7.09 -30.07 -13.05
CA ARG A 194 7.28 -30.84 -11.81
C ARG A 194 6.07 -31.71 -11.47
N SER A 195 6.34 -32.88 -10.90
CA SER A 195 5.30 -33.83 -10.46
C SER A 195 4.62 -33.43 -9.15
N SER A 196 5.25 -32.58 -8.33
CA SER A 196 4.71 -32.12 -7.05
C SER A 196 4.92 -30.62 -6.86
N PHE A 197 3.92 -29.99 -6.25
CA PHE A 197 3.97 -28.56 -5.94
C PHE A 197 4.98 -28.30 -4.82
N SER A 198 5.84 -27.30 -5.01
CA SER A 198 6.77 -26.79 -4.01
C SER A 198 7.01 -25.30 -4.19
N ALA A 199 7.35 -24.60 -3.12
CA ALA A 199 7.83 -23.22 -3.22
C ALA A 199 9.34 -23.21 -3.54
N PRO A 200 9.83 -22.21 -4.30
CA PRO A 200 11.27 -21.96 -4.44
C PRO A 200 11.95 -21.77 -3.08
N ALA A 201 13.26 -22.05 -3.02
CA ALA A 201 14.06 -21.61 -1.89
C ALA A 201 13.97 -20.08 -1.76
N HIS A 202 13.90 -19.57 -0.53
CA HIS A 202 13.79 -18.14 -0.23
C HIS A 202 12.53 -17.43 -0.77
N PHE A 203 11.48 -18.18 -1.11
CA PHE A 203 10.23 -17.62 -1.59
C PHE A 203 9.63 -16.61 -0.59
N GLY A 204 9.46 -15.36 -1.04
CA GLY A 204 8.96 -14.25 -0.23
C GLY A 204 9.98 -13.55 0.68
N ASP A 205 11.24 -14.03 0.78
CA ASP A 205 12.23 -13.43 1.68
C ASP A 205 12.52 -11.96 1.30
N LEU A 206 12.73 -11.67 0.01
CA LEU A 206 13.00 -10.31 -0.47
C LEU A 206 11.84 -9.37 -0.16
N HIS A 207 10.61 -9.75 -0.53
CA HIS A 207 9.44 -8.92 -0.27
C HIS A 207 9.19 -8.73 1.23
N GLY A 208 9.38 -9.80 2.00
CA GLY A 208 9.32 -9.77 3.45
C GLY A 208 10.26 -8.74 4.07
N ASN A 209 11.52 -8.72 3.62
CA ASN A 209 12.51 -7.73 4.03
C ASN A 209 12.12 -6.31 3.60
N LEU A 210 11.69 -6.12 2.35
CA LEU A 210 11.25 -4.83 1.85
C LEU A 210 10.07 -4.28 2.66
N PHE A 211 9.09 -5.12 3.00
CA PHE A 211 7.94 -4.74 3.83
C PHE A 211 8.36 -4.38 5.27
N ARG A 212 9.20 -5.20 5.91
CA ARG A 212 9.74 -4.86 7.25
C ARG A 212 10.51 -3.55 7.24
N PHE A 213 11.29 -3.31 6.18
CA PHE A 213 12.01 -2.07 5.99
C PHE A 213 11.06 -0.88 5.79
N PHE A 214 9.98 -1.07 5.03
CA PHE A 214 8.92 -0.07 4.85
C PHE A 214 8.33 0.36 6.18
N LEU A 215 7.91 -0.57 7.04
CA LEU A 215 7.34 -0.24 8.35
C LEU A 215 8.29 0.54 9.27
N LYS A 216 9.60 0.35 9.12
CA LYS A 216 10.63 1.05 9.91
C LYS A 216 11.06 2.39 9.30
N SER A 217 10.69 2.66 8.05
CA SER A 217 11.12 3.83 7.28
C SER A 217 10.57 5.14 7.86
N PRO A 218 11.26 6.27 7.66
CA PRO A 218 10.74 7.60 8.01
C PRO A 218 9.38 7.88 7.35
N ALA A 219 9.25 7.57 6.05
CA ALA A 219 8.03 7.80 5.29
C ALA A 219 6.80 7.12 5.92
N TYR A 220 6.94 5.87 6.39
CA TYR A 220 5.86 5.18 7.10
C TYR A 220 5.54 5.85 8.44
N LYS A 221 6.56 6.10 9.27
CA LYS A 221 6.40 6.65 10.62
C LYS A 221 5.85 8.08 10.64
N GLU A 222 6.13 8.87 9.61
CA GLU A 222 5.60 10.22 9.45
C GLU A 222 4.14 10.22 8.97
N THR A 223 3.72 9.19 8.23
CA THR A 223 2.38 9.11 7.63
C THR A 223 1.37 8.33 8.49
N PHE A 224 1.83 7.31 9.20
CA PHE A 224 0.98 6.40 9.96
C PHE A 224 1.37 6.35 11.44
N LYS A 225 0.37 6.44 12.30
CA LYS A 225 0.54 6.34 13.76
C LYS A 225 0.53 4.90 14.27
N LYS A 226 -0.03 3.97 13.48
CA LYS A 226 -0.18 2.56 13.84
C LYS A 226 0.35 1.66 12.74
N LEU A 227 0.66 0.42 13.13
CA LEU A 227 1.06 -0.64 12.20
C LEU A 227 -0.16 -1.10 11.37
N PRO A 228 0.07 -1.68 10.18
CA PRO A 228 -1.04 -2.02 9.31
C PRO A 228 -1.70 -3.33 9.76
N VAL A 229 -2.99 -3.45 9.47
CA VAL A 229 -3.71 -4.74 9.54
C VAL A 229 -4.13 -5.07 8.12
N ILE A 230 -3.64 -6.18 7.60
CA ILE A 230 -4.01 -6.67 6.28
C ILE A 230 -5.09 -7.72 6.46
N CYS A 231 -6.26 -7.51 5.86
CA CYS A 231 -7.38 -8.44 5.96
C CYS A 231 -7.69 -9.06 4.59
N LEU A 232 -7.74 -10.40 4.53
CA LEU A 232 -7.91 -11.17 3.29
C LEU A 232 -8.94 -12.29 3.45
N SER A 233 -9.28 -12.90 2.31
CA SER A 233 -10.01 -14.16 2.28
C SER A 233 -9.25 -15.28 3.01
N VAL A 234 -9.99 -16.17 3.66
CA VAL A 234 -9.48 -17.49 4.06
C VAL A 234 -9.10 -18.35 2.86
N SER A 235 -8.19 -19.31 3.05
CA SER A 235 -7.71 -20.21 2.00
C SER A 235 -8.65 -21.40 1.82
N SER A 236 -9.02 -21.73 0.58
CA SER A 236 -9.77 -22.96 0.26
C SER A 236 -8.98 -24.25 0.47
N SER A 237 -7.67 -24.16 0.65
CA SER A 237 -6.80 -25.32 0.90
C SER A 237 -6.78 -25.78 2.36
N LYS A 238 -7.43 -25.04 3.27
CA LYS A 238 -7.36 -25.24 4.72
C LYS A 238 -8.73 -25.40 5.35
N THR A 239 -8.75 -26.11 6.47
CA THR A 239 -9.94 -26.29 7.29
C THR A 239 -9.84 -25.42 8.54
N TYR A 240 -10.92 -24.75 8.87
CA TYR A 240 -11.02 -23.82 9.97
C TYR A 240 -11.99 -24.36 11.03
N GLN A 241 -11.54 -24.42 12.28
CA GLN A 241 -12.32 -24.87 13.42
C GLN A 241 -12.71 -23.69 14.28
N ARG A 242 -14.01 -23.48 14.45
CA ARG A 242 -14.58 -22.46 15.34
C ARG A 242 -14.10 -22.71 16.77
N THR A 243 -13.66 -21.66 17.44
CA THR A 243 -13.28 -21.70 18.86
C THR A 243 -14.37 -21.10 19.74
N GLU A 244 -14.15 -21.10 21.06
CA GLU A 244 -15.04 -20.43 22.02
C GLU A 244 -14.75 -18.93 22.15
N ASN A 245 -13.60 -18.47 21.66
CA ASN A 245 -13.20 -17.08 21.76
C ASN A 245 -14.07 -16.20 20.86
N THR A 246 -14.65 -15.15 21.44
CA THR A 246 -15.53 -14.21 20.75
C THR A 246 -15.16 -12.78 21.12
N HIS A 247 -14.87 -11.98 20.11
CA HIS A 247 -14.57 -10.57 20.25
C HIS A 247 -15.79 -9.73 19.82
N PRO A 248 -16.13 -8.62 20.49
CA PRO A 248 -17.35 -7.85 20.20
C PRO A 248 -17.44 -7.31 18.77
N VAL A 249 -16.30 -6.91 18.18
CA VAL A 249 -16.22 -6.43 16.79
C VAL A 249 -15.81 -7.52 15.79
N LEU A 250 -14.66 -8.16 15.98
CA LEU A 250 -14.15 -9.21 15.09
C LEU A 250 -15.05 -10.45 15.04
N GLY A 251 -15.89 -10.69 16.06
CA GLY A 251 -16.79 -11.83 16.15
C GLY A 251 -16.08 -13.10 16.63
N VAL A 252 -16.51 -14.25 16.12
CA VAL A 252 -16.05 -15.55 16.61
C VAL A 252 -14.73 -15.94 15.95
N GLU A 253 -13.77 -16.41 16.74
CA GLU A 253 -12.49 -16.88 16.23
C GLU A 253 -12.58 -18.27 15.61
N TYR A 254 -11.79 -18.47 14.56
CA TYR A 254 -11.53 -19.76 13.94
C TYR A 254 -10.03 -20.05 13.95
N ARG A 255 -9.67 -21.31 14.16
CA ARG A 255 -8.30 -21.80 14.10
C ARG A 255 -8.13 -22.73 12.90
N GLN A 256 -7.15 -22.44 12.06
CA GLN A 256 -6.73 -23.25 10.93
C GLN A 256 -6.06 -24.56 11.38
N ASP A 257 -6.19 -25.60 10.56
CA ASP A 257 -5.50 -26.88 10.72
C ASP A 257 -3.98 -26.78 10.45
N ALA A 258 -3.60 -25.98 9.46
CA ALA A 258 -2.22 -25.70 9.09
C ALA A 258 -2.11 -24.34 8.38
N PHE A 259 -0.90 -23.78 8.35
CA PHE A 259 -0.63 -22.59 7.54
C PHE A 259 -0.74 -22.87 6.05
N SER A 260 -1.33 -21.93 5.31
CA SER A 260 -1.35 -21.87 3.86
C SER A 260 -0.08 -21.23 3.30
N ALA A 261 0.12 -21.33 1.99
CA ALA A 261 1.24 -20.67 1.31
C ALA A 261 1.19 -19.13 1.51
N THR A 262 0.00 -18.54 1.56
CA THR A 262 -0.16 -17.12 1.87
C THR A 262 0.26 -16.82 3.30
N ASP A 263 -0.13 -17.65 4.27
CA ASP A 263 0.22 -17.40 5.67
C ASP A 263 1.74 -17.43 5.88
N LEU A 264 2.42 -18.44 5.33
CA LEU A 264 3.89 -18.56 5.37
C LEU A 264 4.57 -17.37 4.66
N TYR A 265 3.97 -16.88 3.57
CA TYR A 265 4.50 -15.73 2.84
C TYR A 265 4.35 -14.42 3.64
N PHE A 266 3.22 -14.23 4.33
CA PHE A 266 3.00 -13.07 5.20
C PHE A 266 3.81 -13.16 6.50
N GLU A 267 4.11 -14.36 6.98
CA GLU A 267 5.09 -14.56 8.06
C GLU A 267 6.48 -14.03 7.67
N LYS A 268 6.88 -14.17 6.40
CA LYS A 268 8.11 -13.52 5.90
C LYS A 268 8.08 -12.01 5.99
N MET A 269 6.92 -11.36 6.14
CA MET A 269 6.80 -9.93 6.41
C MET A 269 6.88 -9.59 7.91
N GLY A 270 7.01 -10.59 8.77
CA GLY A 270 6.93 -10.45 10.23
C GLY A 270 5.50 -10.38 10.76
N LEU A 271 4.50 -10.82 9.97
CA LEU A 271 3.09 -10.76 10.35
C LEU A 271 2.63 -12.10 10.93
N GLN A 272 1.80 -12.02 11.96
CA GLN A 272 1.02 -13.13 12.50
C GLN A 272 -0.37 -13.12 11.86
N VAL A 273 -1.08 -14.25 11.91
CA VAL A 273 -2.45 -14.34 11.38
C VAL A 273 -3.42 -14.89 12.43
N ARG A 274 -4.61 -14.29 12.49
CA ARG A 274 -5.78 -14.83 13.20
C ARG A 274 -7.00 -14.76 12.31
N TYR A 275 -7.97 -15.65 12.53
CA TYR A 275 -9.16 -15.73 11.70
C TYR A 275 -10.39 -15.47 12.54
N PHE A 276 -11.18 -14.50 12.12
CA PHE A 276 -12.40 -14.13 12.83
C PHE A 276 -13.55 -14.00 11.85
N MET A 277 -14.73 -14.45 12.26
CA MET A 277 -15.98 -14.26 11.54
C MET A 277 -16.77 -13.15 12.23
N PRO A 278 -16.80 -11.93 11.66
CA PRO A 278 -17.53 -10.81 12.24
C PRO A 278 -19.02 -11.09 12.39
N PRO A 279 -19.71 -10.40 13.32
CA PRO A 279 -21.16 -10.52 13.46
C PRO A 279 -21.87 -10.29 12.13
N ASN A 280 -22.80 -11.17 11.80
CA ASN A 280 -23.58 -11.16 10.55
C ASN A 280 -22.77 -11.35 9.26
N SER A 281 -21.52 -11.82 9.35
CA SER A 281 -20.78 -12.37 8.20
C SER A 281 -21.09 -13.85 8.01
N VAL A 282 -20.85 -14.36 6.80
CA VAL A 282 -21.09 -15.78 6.47
C VAL A 282 -19.82 -16.64 6.50
N ALA A 283 -18.63 -16.02 6.55
CA ALA A 283 -17.35 -16.73 6.58
C ALA A 283 -16.28 -15.95 7.36
N PRO A 284 -15.28 -16.62 7.97
CA PRO A 284 -14.16 -15.96 8.62
C PRO A 284 -13.27 -15.19 7.64
N LEU A 285 -12.70 -14.09 8.10
CA LEU A 285 -11.66 -13.30 7.45
C LEU A 285 -10.30 -13.59 8.10
N ALA A 286 -9.23 -13.56 7.32
CA ALA A 286 -7.86 -13.66 7.80
C ALA A 286 -7.31 -12.27 8.11
N PHE A 287 -6.87 -12.03 9.35
CA PHE A 287 -6.27 -10.78 9.79
C PHE A 287 -4.78 -10.99 10.03
N TYR A 288 -3.96 -10.36 9.20
CA TYR A 288 -2.51 -10.35 9.31
C TYR A 288 -2.05 -9.06 9.99
N PHE A 289 -1.28 -9.18 11.06
CA PHE A 289 -0.91 -8.04 11.90
C PHE A 289 0.43 -8.27 12.60
N THR A 290 0.97 -7.20 13.17
CA THR A 290 2.03 -7.21 14.18
C THR A 290 1.47 -6.72 15.51
N GLY A 291 2.07 -7.14 16.63
CA GLY A 291 1.61 -6.73 17.96
C GLY A 291 0.38 -7.51 18.42
N ASP A 292 -0.57 -6.84 19.05
CA ASP A 292 -1.82 -7.42 19.55
C ASP A 292 -3.03 -6.83 18.82
N LEU A 293 -3.61 -7.62 17.90
CA LEU A 293 -4.81 -7.26 17.15
C LEU A 293 -5.99 -6.84 18.04
N LEU A 294 -6.12 -7.43 19.24
CA LEU A 294 -7.29 -7.24 20.09
C LEU A 294 -7.20 -5.98 20.96
N SER A 295 -5.98 -5.51 21.22
CA SER A 295 -5.73 -4.43 22.20
C SER A 295 -5.18 -3.16 21.56
N ASP A 296 -4.43 -3.26 20.46
CA ASP A 296 -3.72 -2.13 19.85
C ASP A 296 -4.65 -1.21 19.00
N TYR A 297 -5.85 -1.69 18.69
CA TYR A 297 -6.80 -1.03 17.79
C TYR A 297 -8.16 -0.86 18.44
N SER A 298 -8.78 0.31 18.23
CA SER A 298 -10.13 0.61 18.71
C SER A 298 -11.19 -0.15 17.92
N CYS A 299 -12.40 -0.22 18.48
CA CYS A 299 -13.54 -0.83 17.82
C CYS A 299 -13.84 -0.22 16.45
N LEU A 300 -13.84 1.12 16.33
CA LEU A 300 -14.15 1.79 15.05
C LEU A 300 -13.05 1.57 14.00
N GLU A 301 -11.79 1.48 14.43
CA GLU A 301 -10.66 1.13 13.55
C GLU A 301 -10.83 -0.28 12.96
N LEU A 302 -11.13 -1.27 13.81
CA LEU A 302 -11.39 -2.65 13.37
C LEU A 302 -12.64 -2.77 12.48
N ILE A 303 -13.72 -2.04 12.80
CA ILE A 303 -14.91 -1.98 11.95
C ILE A 303 -14.59 -1.37 10.58
N GLY A 304 -13.73 -0.34 10.52
CA GLY A 304 -13.24 0.24 9.27
C GLY A 304 -12.56 -0.80 8.38
N THR A 305 -11.70 -1.64 8.96
CA THR A 305 -11.05 -2.75 8.25
C THR A 305 -12.06 -3.81 7.80
N ILE A 306 -12.95 -4.27 8.68
CA ILE A 306 -13.95 -5.30 8.36
C ILE A 306 -14.89 -4.80 7.24
N SER A 307 -15.51 -3.65 7.42
CA SER A 307 -16.50 -3.10 6.47
C SER A 307 -15.92 -2.91 5.07
N THR A 308 -14.68 -2.43 5.01
CA THR A 308 -13.94 -2.29 3.74
C THR A 308 -13.65 -3.67 3.14
N MET A 309 -12.97 -4.54 3.89
CA MET A 309 -12.45 -5.79 3.32
C MET A 309 -13.51 -6.82 3.06
N GLU A 310 -14.52 -6.96 3.91
CA GLU A 310 -15.67 -7.84 3.67
C GLU A 310 -16.43 -7.41 2.42
N THR A 311 -16.62 -6.10 2.19
CA THR A 311 -17.25 -5.61 0.96
C THR A 311 -16.45 -6.03 -0.27
N PHE A 312 -15.13 -5.83 -0.26
CA PHE A 312 -14.28 -6.29 -1.36
C PHE A 312 -14.33 -7.82 -1.52
N GLN A 313 -14.32 -8.58 -0.42
CA GLN A 313 -14.40 -10.05 -0.52
C GLN A 313 -15.75 -10.52 -1.05
N ARG A 314 -16.87 -9.85 -0.74
CA ARG A 314 -18.18 -10.13 -1.35
C ARG A 314 -18.20 -9.92 -2.86
N ILE A 315 -17.40 -8.98 -3.36
CA ILE A 315 -17.25 -8.73 -4.79
C ILE A 315 -16.28 -9.74 -5.44
N TYR A 316 -15.14 -9.99 -4.79
CA TYR A 316 -14.04 -10.78 -5.36
C TYR A 316 -14.24 -12.29 -5.23
N ARG A 317 -14.89 -12.72 -4.16
CA ARG A 317 -15.08 -14.11 -3.71
C ARG A 317 -16.49 -14.32 -3.14
N PRO A 318 -17.57 -13.96 -3.87
CA PRO A 318 -18.95 -14.17 -3.46
C PRO A 318 -19.26 -15.63 -3.08
N GLU A 319 -18.57 -16.61 -3.67
CA GLU A 319 -18.70 -18.03 -3.33
C GLU A 319 -18.41 -18.33 -1.85
N ILE A 320 -17.60 -17.48 -1.20
CA ILE A 320 -17.20 -17.60 0.20
C ILE A 320 -17.93 -16.55 1.05
N TYR A 321 -17.91 -15.28 0.62
CA TYR A 321 -18.35 -14.15 1.46
C TYR A 321 -19.74 -13.62 1.15
N ASN A 322 -20.34 -14.07 0.06
CA ASN A 322 -21.73 -13.79 -0.28
C ASN A 322 -22.53 -15.09 -0.50
N ALA A 323 -22.06 -16.18 0.12
CA ALA A 323 -22.75 -17.46 0.17
C ALA A 323 -24.06 -17.33 0.96
N ASN A 324 -25.07 -18.11 0.58
CA ASN A 324 -26.36 -18.11 1.26
C ASN A 324 -26.36 -19.01 2.50
N SER A 325 -25.26 -19.74 2.73
CA SER A 325 -25.02 -20.55 3.93
C SER A 325 -23.91 -19.96 4.80
N ILE A 326 -24.08 -20.00 6.12
CA ILE A 326 -23.06 -19.58 7.09
C ILE A 326 -22.02 -20.68 7.34
N ALA A 327 -20.79 -20.28 7.64
CA ALA A 327 -19.73 -21.18 8.09
C ALA A 327 -20.14 -21.93 9.37
N GLY A 328 -20.02 -23.27 9.33
CA GLY A 328 -20.29 -24.14 10.48
C GLY A 328 -19.14 -24.17 11.50
N LYS A 329 -19.27 -25.03 12.52
CA LYS A 329 -18.19 -25.24 13.53
C LYS A 329 -16.87 -25.71 12.91
N THR A 330 -16.97 -26.50 11.85
CA THR A 330 -15.86 -26.87 10.96
C THR A 330 -16.17 -26.29 9.60
N TYR A 331 -15.26 -25.51 9.03
CA TYR A 331 -15.48 -24.80 7.79
C TYR A 331 -14.28 -24.94 6.86
N GLN A 332 -14.53 -25.42 5.64
CA GLN A 332 -13.56 -25.39 4.55
C GLN A 332 -14.17 -24.56 3.40
N PRO A 333 -13.62 -23.38 3.08
CA PRO A 333 -14.18 -22.53 2.04
C PRO A 333 -13.96 -23.16 0.65
N SER A 334 -14.88 -22.91 -0.28
CA SER A 334 -14.80 -23.45 -1.63
C SER A 334 -15.12 -22.38 -2.67
N LEU A 335 -14.20 -22.19 -3.62
CA LEU A 335 -14.42 -21.33 -4.80
C LEU A 335 -15.33 -21.98 -5.85
N LYS A 336 -15.76 -23.22 -5.62
CA LYS A 336 -16.71 -23.95 -6.48
C LYS A 336 -18.11 -24.01 -5.87
N HIS A 337 -18.33 -23.37 -4.71
CA HIS A 337 -19.63 -23.29 -4.08
C HIS A 337 -20.61 -22.54 -5.00
N GLN A 338 -21.81 -23.09 -5.22
CA GLN A 338 -22.77 -22.54 -6.17
C GLN A 338 -23.92 -21.76 -5.50
N ASP A 339 -24.17 -21.98 -4.21
CA ASP A 339 -25.25 -21.33 -3.48
C ASP A 339 -24.81 -19.96 -2.92
N TYR A 340 -24.65 -18.99 -3.81
CA TYR A 340 -24.25 -17.63 -3.46
C TYR A 340 -24.98 -16.59 -4.29
N SER A 341 -24.99 -15.36 -3.79
CA SER A 341 -25.55 -14.21 -4.50
C SER A 341 -24.44 -13.37 -5.14
N LEU A 342 -24.71 -12.75 -6.30
CA LEU A 342 -23.82 -11.75 -6.87
C LEU A 342 -24.21 -10.35 -6.40
N THR A 343 -23.22 -9.46 -6.26
CA THR A 343 -23.48 -8.03 -6.07
C THR A 343 -23.89 -7.39 -7.39
N GLN A 344 -24.48 -6.20 -7.35
CA GLN A 344 -24.75 -5.39 -8.55
C GLN A 344 -23.51 -4.62 -9.05
N ILE A 345 -22.32 -5.05 -8.63
CA ILE A 345 -21.04 -4.43 -8.98
C ILE A 345 -20.34 -5.35 -9.98
N ALA A 346 -20.10 -4.84 -11.19
CA ALA A 346 -19.39 -5.60 -12.21
C ALA A 346 -17.90 -5.68 -11.85
N TYR A 347 -17.37 -6.91 -11.79
CA TYR A 347 -15.97 -7.19 -11.49
C TYR A 347 -15.44 -8.27 -12.43
N ASP A 348 -14.42 -7.92 -13.21
CA ASP A 348 -13.83 -8.82 -14.20
C ASP A 348 -12.61 -9.53 -13.60
N ARG A 349 -12.81 -10.82 -13.28
CA ARG A 349 -11.78 -11.67 -12.66
C ARG A 349 -10.68 -12.07 -13.64
N ASP A 350 -11.01 -12.20 -14.93
CA ASP A 350 -10.04 -12.56 -15.96
C ASP A 350 -9.12 -11.39 -16.23
N GLU A 351 -9.68 -10.18 -16.33
CA GLU A 351 -8.89 -8.96 -16.36
C GLU A 351 -8.00 -8.84 -15.11
N ARG A 352 -8.54 -9.07 -13.90
CA ARG A 352 -7.71 -9.02 -12.68
C ARG A 352 -6.55 -10.01 -12.73
N SER A 353 -6.78 -11.22 -13.21
CA SER A 353 -5.76 -12.27 -13.30
C SER A 353 -4.67 -11.89 -14.30
N ARG A 354 -5.06 -11.37 -15.47
CA ARG A 354 -4.13 -10.83 -16.47
C ARG A 354 -3.31 -9.67 -15.90
N LEU A 355 -3.94 -8.73 -15.19
CA LEU A 355 -3.25 -7.59 -14.57
C LEU A 355 -2.23 -8.02 -13.50
N ALA A 356 -2.48 -9.11 -12.76
CA ALA A 356 -1.50 -9.65 -11.81
C ALA A 356 -0.23 -10.13 -12.52
N ILE A 357 -0.39 -10.81 -13.66
CA ILE A 357 0.72 -11.31 -14.47
C ILE A 357 1.49 -10.12 -15.07
N GLU A 358 0.80 -9.15 -15.66
CA GLU A 358 1.44 -7.94 -16.22
C GLU A 358 2.20 -7.15 -15.15
N GLN A 359 1.64 -7.03 -13.95
CA GLN A 359 2.28 -6.36 -12.82
C GLN A 359 3.52 -7.12 -12.34
N GLY A 360 3.43 -8.45 -12.20
CA GLY A 360 4.57 -9.30 -11.84
C GLY A 360 5.68 -9.27 -12.90
N GLN A 361 5.31 -9.24 -14.18
CA GLN A 361 6.22 -9.12 -15.30
C GLN A 361 6.95 -7.77 -15.29
N ARG A 362 6.23 -6.67 -15.06
CA ARG A 362 6.84 -5.34 -14.90
C ARG A 362 7.81 -5.32 -13.72
N ALA A 363 7.41 -5.88 -12.57
CA ALA A 363 8.26 -5.96 -11.40
C ALA A 363 9.55 -6.73 -11.70
N ARG A 364 9.46 -7.84 -12.43
CA ARG A 364 10.63 -8.57 -12.91
C ARG A 364 11.55 -7.70 -13.75
N ASP A 365 11.00 -7.11 -14.82
CA ASP A 365 11.78 -6.47 -15.88
C ASP A 365 12.34 -5.10 -15.45
N THR A 366 11.67 -4.38 -14.54
CA THR A 366 12.07 -3.01 -14.15
C THR A 366 12.67 -2.90 -12.74
N PHE A 367 12.52 -3.92 -11.88
CA PHE A 367 12.98 -3.85 -10.49
C PHE A 367 13.80 -5.07 -10.08
N ILE A 368 13.29 -6.29 -10.24
CA ILE A 368 13.98 -7.49 -9.76
C ILE A 368 15.24 -7.78 -10.58
N GLU A 369 15.14 -7.91 -11.90
CA GLU A 369 16.30 -8.24 -12.74
C GLU A 369 17.35 -7.12 -12.80
N PRO A 370 16.98 -5.84 -13.04
CA PRO A 370 17.98 -4.78 -13.17
C PRO A 370 18.78 -4.53 -11.89
N TYR A 371 18.20 -4.85 -10.72
CA TYR A 371 18.82 -4.61 -9.42
C TYR A 371 19.08 -5.91 -8.64
N ARG A 372 19.06 -7.07 -9.31
CA ARG A 372 19.16 -8.40 -8.69
C ARG A 372 20.29 -8.50 -7.66
N GLU A 373 21.53 -8.23 -8.08
CA GLU A 373 22.70 -8.33 -7.20
C GLU A 373 22.61 -7.40 -5.99
N ILE A 374 22.05 -6.19 -6.17
CA ILE A 374 21.88 -5.21 -5.10
C ILE A 374 20.81 -5.68 -4.12
N LEU A 375 19.66 -6.14 -4.64
CA LEU A 375 18.53 -6.62 -3.84
C LEU A 375 18.87 -7.89 -3.06
N GLU A 376 19.58 -8.84 -3.68
CA GLU A 376 20.03 -10.08 -3.02
C GLU A 376 21.04 -9.78 -1.90
N LYS A 377 22.02 -8.92 -2.17
CA LYS A 377 22.99 -8.50 -1.16
C LYS A 377 22.34 -7.71 -0.02
N TRP A 378 21.42 -6.81 -0.35
CA TRP A 378 20.69 -6.03 0.65
C TRP A 378 19.80 -6.93 1.52
N SER A 379 19.04 -7.83 0.90
CA SER A 379 18.09 -8.73 1.56
C SER A 379 18.80 -9.71 2.51
N SER A 380 19.94 -10.27 2.09
CA SER A 380 20.75 -11.16 2.95
C SER A 380 21.32 -10.44 4.18
N GLN A 381 21.72 -9.18 4.05
CA GLN A 381 22.20 -8.37 5.17
C GLN A 381 21.07 -7.92 6.12
N TYR A 382 19.85 -7.74 5.61
CA TYR A 382 18.71 -7.35 6.44
C TYR A 382 18.13 -8.52 7.26
N SER A 383 18.37 -9.76 6.80
CA SER A 383 17.89 -10.99 7.45
C SER A 383 18.85 -11.51 8.52
N ALA A 384 20.09 -11.04 8.53
CA ALA A 384 21.11 -11.31 9.54
C ALA A 384 21.00 -10.30 10.69
#